data_AF-A0AAN7V370-F1
#
_entry.id   AF-A0AAN7V370-F1
#
_cell.length_a   1.000
_cell.length_b   1.000
_cell.length_c   1.000
_cell.angle_alpha   90.00
_cell.angle_beta   90.00
_cell.angle_gamma   90.00
#
_symmetry.space_group_name_H-M   'P 1'
#
loop_
_entity.id
_entity.type
_entity.pdbx_description
1 polymer ?
#
loop_
_entity_poly.entity_id
_entity_poly.type
_entity_poly.pdbx_seq_one_letter_code
_entity_poly.pdbx_strand_id
1 'polypeptide(L)'
;MELIEQTNIPTIIPIGKNFTPGKGIKIRCMVPQGSSRFTITLYCGQDVKIQTDAALHISFNLKSNNTTLNTKQKDNWGRECTLPGIPFDYGDNFEILILCDQFYYK
;
A
#
# COMPACT_ATOMS: atom_id res chain seq x y z
N MET A 1 -16.16 -4.76 9.47
CA MET A 1 -15.31 -4.65 8.26
C MET A 1 -16.04 -3.68 7.35
N GLU A 2 -15.45 -2.53 7.06
CA GLU A 2 -16.02 -1.58 6.10
C GLU A 2 -15.55 -2.01 4.71
N LEU A 3 -16.49 -2.37 3.83
CA LEU A 3 -16.19 -2.78 2.46
C LEU A 3 -16.37 -1.58 1.55
N ILE A 4 -15.32 -1.25 0.81
CA ILE A 4 -15.30 -0.16 -0.14
C ILE A 4 -14.84 -0.75 -1.47
N GLU A 5 -15.73 -0.79 -2.45
CA GLU A 5 -15.42 -1.20 -3.83
C GLU A 5 -15.13 0.06 -4.64
N GLN A 6 -13.97 0.12 -5.30
CA GLN A 6 -13.54 1.30 -6.05
C GLN A 6 -12.81 0.90 -7.33
N THR A 7 -13.27 1.45 -8.46
CA THR A 7 -12.77 1.13 -9.81
C THR A 7 -11.90 2.24 -10.41
N ASN A 8 -11.87 3.44 -9.82
CA ASN A 8 -11.13 4.58 -10.33
C ASN A 8 -9.82 4.80 -9.58
N ILE A 9 -8.69 4.53 -10.24
CA ILE A 9 -7.33 4.73 -9.70
C ILE A 9 -6.76 6.05 -10.27
N PRO A 10 -6.12 6.91 -9.45
CA PRO A 10 -5.82 6.73 -8.02
C PRO A 10 -7.05 6.90 -7.12
N THR A 11 -7.12 6.08 -6.07
CA THR A 11 -8.16 6.15 -5.04
C THR A 11 -7.53 6.52 -3.70
N ILE A 12 -8.20 7.36 -2.92
CA ILE A 12 -7.85 7.64 -1.53
C ILE A 12 -9.03 7.27 -0.66
N ILE A 13 -8.78 6.45 0.35
CA ILE A 13 -9.81 5.89 1.23
C ILE A 13 -9.47 6.28 2.67
N PRO A 14 -10.34 7.02 3.37
CA PRO A 14 -10.19 7.28 4.80
C PRO A 14 -10.26 5.97 5.59
N ILE A 15 -9.24 5.68 6.38
CA ILE A 15 -9.23 4.52 7.28
C ILE A 15 -9.88 4.97 8.59
N GLY A 16 -11.19 4.75 8.76
CA GLY A 16 -12.05 5.28 9.82
C GLY A 16 -11.42 5.51 11.21
N LYS A 17 -11.74 4.68 12.22
CA LYS A 17 -11.09 4.79 13.54
C LYS A 17 -9.67 4.24 13.42
N ASN A 18 -8.64 5.07 13.71
CA ASN A 18 -7.20 4.79 13.79
C ASN A 18 -6.75 3.35 13.49
N PHE A 19 -5.78 3.17 12.60
CA PHE A 19 -5.16 1.86 12.35
C PHE A 19 -4.23 1.47 13.51
N THR A 20 -4.71 0.63 14.42
CA THR A 20 -4.06 0.23 15.68
C THR A 20 -3.73 -1.26 15.70
N PRO A 21 -2.84 -1.73 16.58
CA PRO A 21 -2.49 -3.14 16.69
C PRO A 21 -3.72 -4.07 16.77
N GLY A 22 -3.68 -5.18 16.05
CA GLY A 22 -4.78 -6.14 15.92
C GLY A 22 -5.79 -5.82 14.80
N LYS A 23 -5.65 -4.68 14.11
CA LYS A 23 -6.45 -4.36 12.92
C LYS A 23 -5.72 -4.79 11.64
N GLY A 24 -6.51 -5.07 10.60
CA GLY A 24 -6.01 -5.40 9.27
C GLY A 24 -6.75 -4.63 8.18
N ILE A 25 -6.03 -4.32 7.10
CA ILE A 25 -6.59 -3.81 5.85
C ILE A 25 -6.45 -4.92 4.81
N LYS A 26 -7.57 -5.30 4.22
CA LYS A 26 -7.63 -6.29 3.14
C LYS A 26 -7.92 -5.57 1.84
N ILE A 27 -7.04 -5.73 0.85
CA ILE A 27 -7.15 -5.15 -0.48
C ILE A 27 -7.28 -6.30 -1.46
N ARG A 28 -8.33 -6.27 -2.29
CA ARG A 28 -8.53 -7.22 -3.40
C ARG A 28 -8.30 -6.46 -4.68
N CYS A 29 -7.47 -7.01 -5.55
CA CYS A 29 -7.11 -6.34 -6.79
C CYS A 29 -6.76 -7.34 -7.88
N MET A 30 -6.77 -6.84 -9.11
CA MET A 30 -6.26 -7.49 -10.31
C MET A 30 -5.46 -6.44 -11.06
N VAL A 31 -4.29 -6.85 -11.56
CA VAL A 31 -3.42 -5.93 -12.33
C VAL A 31 -3.57 -6.23 -13.82
N PRO A 32 -4.03 -5.27 -14.64
CA PRO A 32 -4.16 -5.45 -16.07
C PRO A 32 -2.81 -5.74 -16.73
N GLN A 33 -2.83 -6.55 -17.80
CA GLN A 33 -1.64 -6.78 -18.61
C GLN A 33 -1.05 -5.46 -19.14
N GLY A 34 0.28 -5.40 -19.22
CA GLY A 34 1.02 -4.21 -19.67
C GLY A 34 1.22 -3.13 -18.60
N SER A 35 0.69 -3.31 -17.39
CA SER A 35 0.95 -2.41 -16.25
C SER A 35 2.43 -2.43 -15.86
N SER A 36 2.99 -1.27 -15.52
CA SER A 36 4.42 -1.15 -15.20
C SER A 36 4.72 -1.12 -13.70
N ARG A 37 3.84 -0.46 -12.93
CA ARG A 37 3.97 -0.24 -11.49
C ARG A 37 2.61 0.10 -10.91
N PHE A 38 2.37 -0.30 -9.66
CA PHE A 38 1.37 0.35 -8.81
C PHE A 38 1.90 0.48 -7.38
N THR A 39 1.25 1.33 -6.60
CA THR A 39 1.65 1.62 -5.23
C THR A 39 0.47 1.55 -4.26
N ILE A 40 0.77 1.16 -3.02
CA ILE A 40 -0.15 1.21 -1.89
C ILE A 40 0.54 2.03 -0.81
N THR A 41 -0.12 3.08 -0.34
CA THR A 41 0.46 3.97 0.67
C THR A 41 -0.51 4.19 1.82
N LEU A 42 -0.03 3.95 3.04
CA LEU A 42 -0.72 4.32 4.27
C LEU A 42 -0.21 5.70 4.71
N TYR A 43 -1.02 6.72 4.44
CA TYR A 43 -0.74 8.10 4.85
C TYR A 43 -1.17 8.35 6.29
N CYS A 44 -0.42 9.19 6.98
CA CYS A 44 -0.74 9.72 8.29
C CYS A 44 -1.52 11.04 8.16
N GLY A 45 -2.59 11.19 8.94
CA GLY A 45 -3.35 12.44 8.99
C GLY A 45 -4.65 12.40 8.18
N GLN A 46 -5.40 13.49 8.24
CA GLN A 46 -6.76 13.58 7.68
C GLN A 46 -6.79 14.17 6.28
N ASP A 47 -5.74 14.89 5.87
CA ASP A 47 -5.67 15.55 4.57
C ASP A 47 -4.45 15.09 3.77
N VAL A 48 -4.70 14.19 2.84
CA VAL A 48 -3.75 13.70 1.82
C VAL A 48 -3.26 14.77 0.85
N LYS A 49 -3.92 15.93 0.74
CA LYS A 49 -3.45 17.05 -0.10
C LYS A 49 -2.34 17.85 0.56
N ILE A 50 -2.23 17.78 1.88
CA ILE A 50 -1.07 18.24 2.63
C ILE A 50 -0.01 17.15 2.48
N GLN A 51 1.26 17.52 2.31
CA GLN A 51 2.36 16.55 2.30
C GLN A 51 2.36 15.77 3.63
N THR A 52 1.77 14.59 3.60
CA THR A 52 1.54 13.75 4.77
C THR A 52 2.61 12.69 4.85
N ASP A 53 3.03 12.38 6.08
CA ASP A 53 3.93 11.27 6.34
C ASP A 53 3.32 9.97 5.82
N ALA A 54 4.15 9.08 5.29
CA ALA A 54 3.75 7.74 4.91
C ALA A 54 4.27 6.76 5.94
N ALA A 55 3.36 6.19 6.74
CA ALA A 55 3.68 5.13 7.67
C ALA A 55 4.18 3.87 6.94
N LEU A 56 3.65 3.63 5.74
CA LEU A 56 4.05 2.54 4.87
C LEU A 56 3.81 2.94 3.41
N HIS A 57 4.82 2.78 2.58
CA HIS A 57 4.73 2.88 1.12
C HIS A 57 5.23 1.58 0.52
N ILE A 58 4.39 0.92 -0.26
CA ILE A 58 4.73 -0.30 -1.01
C ILE A 58 4.63 0.03 -2.49
N SER A 59 5.69 -0.24 -3.25
CA SER A 59 5.72 -0.09 -4.70
C SER A 59 6.04 -1.42 -5.34
N PHE A 60 5.08 -1.97 -6.09
CA PHE A 60 5.29 -3.17 -6.91
C PHE A 60 5.74 -2.73 -8.29
N ASN A 61 6.99 -3.04 -8.65
CA ASN A 61 7.54 -2.76 -9.97
C ASN A 61 7.52 -4.03 -10.81
N LEU A 62 6.55 -4.10 -11.72
CA LEU A 62 6.28 -5.31 -12.49
C LEU A 62 7.27 -5.49 -13.66
N LYS A 63 7.86 -4.39 -14.15
CA LYS A 63 8.91 -4.46 -15.18
C LYS A 63 10.21 -5.03 -14.63
N SER A 64 10.59 -4.62 -13.42
CA SER A 64 11.83 -5.04 -12.77
C SER A 64 11.65 -6.23 -11.84
N ASN A 65 10.42 -6.76 -11.75
CA ASN A 65 10.02 -7.85 -10.88
C ASN A 65 10.56 -7.69 -9.45
N ASN A 66 10.23 -6.57 -8.81
CA ASN A 66 10.61 -6.30 -7.42
C ASN A 66 9.54 -5.52 -6.67
N THR A 67 9.60 -5.62 -5.35
CA THR A 67 8.73 -4.88 -4.43
C THR A 67 9.60 -4.01 -3.54
N THR A 68 9.33 -2.71 -3.49
CA THR A 68 10.03 -1.80 -2.58
C THR A 68 9.11 -1.35 -1.46
N LEU A 69 9.67 -1.26 -0.25
CA LEU A 69 9.01 -0.74 0.94
C LEU A 69 9.79 0.47 1.46
N ASN A 70 9.07 1.52 1.84
CA ASN A 70 9.67 2.70 2.43
C ASN A 70 8.70 3.39 3.42
N THR A 71 9.23 4.32 4.19
CA THR A 71 8.49 5.26 5.02
C THR A 71 8.85 6.69 4.64
N LYS A 72 7.92 7.62 4.78
CA LYS A 72 8.18 9.04 4.56
C LYS A 72 7.89 9.81 5.84
N GLN A 73 8.85 10.58 6.32
CA GLN A 73 8.73 11.39 7.53
C GLN A 73 9.24 12.80 7.27
N LYS A 74 8.45 13.82 7.61
CA LYS A 74 8.81 15.24 7.42
C LYS A 74 9.27 15.52 5.99
N ASP A 75 8.47 15.06 5.02
CA ASP A 75 8.72 15.14 3.58
C ASP A 75 9.95 14.36 3.05
N ASN A 76 10.65 13.62 3.91
CA ASN A 76 11.84 12.86 3.52
C ASN A 76 11.58 11.36 3.46
N TRP A 77 11.97 10.74 2.35
CA TRP A 77 11.96 9.28 2.23
C TRP A 77 13.07 8.67 3.06
N GLY A 78 12.73 7.59 3.75
CA GLY A 78 13.68 6.79 4.50
C GLY A 78 14.52 5.86 3.61
N ARG A 79 15.23 4.94 4.27
CA ARG A 79 15.98 3.89 3.60
C ARG A 79 15.01 2.88 2.99
N GLU A 80 15.10 2.72 1.67
CA GLU A 80 14.32 1.74 0.94
C GLU A 80 14.73 0.30 1.29
N CYS A 81 13.73 -0.57 1.43
CA CYS A 81 13.90 -2.02 1.50
C CYS A 81 13.36 -2.65 0.21
N THR A 82 14.20 -3.35 -0.54
CA THR A 82 13.83 -3.97 -1.82
C THR A 82 13.80 -5.48 -1.68
N LEU A 83 12.66 -6.07 -2.00
CA LEU A 83 12.44 -7.50 -2.06
C LEU A 83 12.41 -7.97 -3.52
N PRO A 84 13.02 -9.11 -3.85
CA PRO A 84 12.93 -9.68 -5.17
C PRO A 84 11.51 -10.22 -5.42
N GLY A 85 11.01 -10.02 -6.64
CA GLY A 85 9.72 -10.53 -7.08
C GLY A 85 8.51 -9.65 -6.76
N ILE A 86 7.38 -10.05 -7.33
CA ILE A 86 6.03 -9.63 -6.98
C ILE A 86 5.19 -10.89 -6.64
N PRO A 87 4.28 -10.83 -5.66
CA PRO A 87 3.56 -12.01 -5.19
C PRO A 87 2.25 -12.29 -5.94
N PHE A 88 2.15 -11.93 -7.23
CA PHE A 88 0.94 -12.11 -8.04
C PHE A 88 1.26 -12.06 -9.54
N ASP A 89 0.35 -12.61 -10.34
CA ASP A 89 0.40 -12.58 -11.80
C ASP A 89 -0.53 -11.53 -12.39
N TYR A 90 -0.30 -11.18 -13.66
CA TYR A 90 -1.20 -10.28 -14.40
C TYR A 90 -2.54 -10.94 -14.68
N GLY A 91 -3.63 -10.18 -14.60
CA GLY A 91 -4.98 -10.63 -14.94
C GLY A 91 -5.65 -11.49 -13.87
N ASP A 92 -4.88 -12.05 -12.93
CA ASP A 92 -5.42 -12.82 -11.82
C ASP A 92 -5.81 -11.91 -10.64
N ASN A 93 -6.85 -12.32 -9.92
CA ASN A 93 -7.24 -11.68 -8.67
C ASN A 93 -6.29 -12.13 -7.56
N PHE A 94 -5.78 -11.17 -6.79
CA PHE A 94 -4.99 -11.43 -5.61
C PHE A 94 -5.46 -10.58 -4.43
N GLU A 95 -5.02 -10.97 -3.24
CA GLU A 95 -5.33 -10.29 -2.00
C GLU A 95 -4.04 -9.82 -1.32
N ILE A 96 -4.04 -8.57 -0.85
CA ILE A 96 -3.02 -8.04 0.04
C ILE A 96 -3.66 -7.84 1.41
N LEU A 97 -3.01 -8.36 2.44
CA LEU A 97 -3.39 -8.16 3.82
C LEU A 97 -2.28 -7.38 4.51
N ILE A 98 -2.60 -6.19 5.01
CA ILE A 98 -1.69 -5.38 5.83
C ILE A 98 -2.20 -5.47 7.27
N LEU A 99 -1.42 -6.08 8.15
CA LEU A 99 -1.76 -6.21 9.57
C LEU A 99 -0.95 -5.24 10.41
N CYS A 100 -1.63 -4.49 11.27
CA CYS A 100 -0.97 -3.67 12.27
C CYS A 100 -0.62 -4.54 13.48
N ASP A 101 0.67 -4.71 13.76
CA ASP A 101 1.18 -5.26 15.01
C ASP A 101 1.69 -4.12 15.92
N GLN A 102 2.10 -4.46 17.14
CA GLN A 102 2.57 -3.51 18.15
C GLN A 102 3.79 -2.71 17.70
N PHE A 103 4.66 -3.29 16.87
CA PHE A 103 5.94 -2.68 16.49
C PHE A 103 6.19 -2.59 14.98
N TYR A 104 5.42 -3.30 14.16
CA TYR A 104 5.63 -3.37 12.71
C TYR A 104 4.33 -3.73 11.98
N TYR A 105 4.34 -3.58 10.66
CA TYR A 105 3.30 -4.12 9.78
C TYR A 105 3.71 -5.50 9.28
N LYS A 106 2.77 -6.45 9.31
CA LYS A 106 2.91 -7.77 8.68
C LYS A 106 2.18 -7.80 7.35
#